data_AF-A0A9P1EDG9-F1
#
_entry.id   AF-A0A9P1EDG9-F1
#
_cell.length_a   1.000
_cell.length_b   1.000
_cell.length_c   1.000
_cell.angle_alpha   90.00
_cell.angle_beta   90.00
_cell.angle_gamma   90.00
#
_symmetry.space_group_name_H-M   'P 1'
#
loop_
_entity.id
_entity.type
_entity.pdbx_description
1 polymer ?
#
loop_
_entity_poly.entity_id
_entity_poly.type
_entity_poly.pdbx_seq_one_letter_code
_entity_poly.pdbx_strand_id
1 'polypeptide(L)'
;MNGEVQLEPLGGPNPSDSDPLLNEHHEDPTPPLSSKSESSIEMKVEDLETGSLPCCRICLECDGEDDDDLISPCMCKGTQQFVHRTCLDHWRSVKEGFAFSHCTTCKAQFHLRVAELEDNSWRNIKFRLFVARDIFLVFLAVQSVIAVIGGFAYLIDKDGTFRNSFNDSWDRILSKHPIPFYYCIGVIAFFVLLGFFGLILHCSSFNSNDPHMAGCQNCCYGWGILDCFPASMEACFALVIIFVVIFAIMGIAYGFLAATMAFQRIWQRHYHILTKRELTQEYVVEDLRGCYTTPKLDTEHEERLKLLKLL
;
A
#
# COMPACT_ATOMS: atom_id res chain seq x y z
N MET A 1 43.55 18.57 22.46
CA MET A 1 44.39 17.82 21.50
C MET A 1 43.58 17.79 20.22
N ASN A 2 44.08 18.42 19.16
CA ASN A 2 43.31 18.61 17.93
C ASN A 2 43.62 17.47 16.97
N GLY A 3 42.60 16.96 16.27
CA GLY A 3 42.74 15.96 15.22
C GLY A 3 42.23 16.54 13.91
N GLU A 4 43.14 17.00 13.06
CA GLU A 4 42.82 17.55 11.74
C GLU A 4 42.60 16.39 10.74
N VAL A 5 41.57 16.50 9.90
CA VAL A 5 41.32 15.56 8.80
C VAL A 5 41.84 16.18 7.52
N GLN A 6 42.85 15.55 6.90
CA GLN A 6 43.48 16.05 5.67
C GLN A 6 42.59 15.81 4.45
N LEU A 7 42.71 16.69 3.45
CA LEU A 7 41.87 16.72 2.25
C LEU A 7 42.67 17.31 1.07
N GLU A 8 43.22 16.46 0.20
CA GLU A 8 43.95 16.87 -1.02
C GLU A 8 43.92 15.75 -2.10
N PRO A 9 44.21 16.01 -3.40
CA PRO A 9 43.12 15.97 -4.36
C PRO A 9 43.45 15.36 -5.75
N LEU A 10 42.60 15.69 -6.73
CA LEU A 10 42.87 15.85 -8.17
C LEU A 10 42.78 14.60 -9.08
N GLY A 11 41.77 14.62 -9.95
CA GLY A 11 41.65 13.81 -11.17
C GLY A 11 40.82 14.60 -12.19
N GLY A 12 41.49 15.27 -13.14
CA GLY A 12 40.87 16.22 -14.07
C GLY A 12 40.22 15.59 -15.32
N PRO A 13 39.43 16.37 -16.08
CA PRO A 13 38.75 15.91 -17.30
C PRO A 13 39.70 15.84 -18.51
N ASN A 14 39.30 15.12 -19.56
CA ASN A 14 40.03 15.08 -20.84
C ASN A 14 39.04 15.14 -22.03
N PRO A 15 39.22 16.04 -23.03
CA PRO A 15 38.26 16.25 -24.12
C PRO A 15 38.74 15.75 -25.50
N SER A 16 37.78 15.44 -26.37
CA SER A 16 37.78 15.49 -27.86
C SER A 16 36.67 14.56 -28.38
N ASP A 17 36.12 14.66 -29.60
CA ASP A 17 35.76 15.72 -30.55
C ASP A 17 35.54 15.00 -31.91
N SER A 18 34.50 15.42 -32.65
CA SER A 18 34.33 15.25 -34.11
C SER A 18 34.10 13.86 -34.76
N ASP A 19 32.97 13.80 -35.49
CA ASP A 19 32.72 13.16 -36.81
C ASP A 19 33.95 13.14 -37.77
N PRO A 20 34.05 12.22 -38.78
CA PRO A 20 33.03 12.16 -39.84
C PRO A 20 32.82 10.87 -40.71
N LEU A 21 31.62 10.84 -41.33
CA LEU A 21 31.28 10.43 -42.72
C LEU A 21 31.52 9.00 -43.28
N LEU A 22 30.46 8.56 -44.00
CA LEU A 22 30.44 7.77 -45.25
C LEU A 22 31.09 6.38 -45.30
N ASN A 23 30.26 5.39 -45.67
CA ASN A 23 30.55 4.61 -46.88
C ASN A 23 29.24 4.20 -47.57
N GLU A 24 28.95 4.77 -48.74
CA GLU A 24 27.87 4.31 -49.60
C GLU A 24 28.28 3.06 -50.40
N HIS A 25 27.31 2.26 -50.83
CA HIS A 25 27.46 1.40 -52.00
C HIS A 25 26.23 1.57 -52.89
N HIS A 26 26.47 1.83 -54.17
CA HIS A 26 25.49 2.34 -55.13
C HIS A 26 25.56 1.49 -56.41
N GLU A 27 24.48 1.50 -57.19
CA GLU A 27 24.30 0.93 -58.56
C GLU A 27 24.24 -0.63 -58.65
N ASP A 28 23.14 -1.27 -59.10
CA ASP A 28 22.43 -1.35 -60.43
C ASP A 28 22.97 -2.50 -61.33
N PRO A 29 22.36 -2.88 -62.50
CA PRO A 29 20.98 -2.69 -63.00
C PRO A 29 20.32 -3.98 -63.59
N THR A 30 19.02 -3.95 -63.96
CA THR A 30 18.45 -4.24 -65.32
C THR A 30 16.96 -4.68 -65.36
N PRO A 31 16.14 -4.13 -66.30
CA PRO A 31 14.82 -4.65 -66.75
C PRO A 31 14.96 -5.47 -68.07
N PRO A 32 13.92 -5.92 -68.84
CA PRO A 32 12.45 -5.68 -68.78
C PRO A 32 11.63 -7.02 -68.88
N LEU A 33 10.40 -7.24 -69.43
CA LEU A 33 9.43 -6.45 -70.22
C LEU A 33 7.97 -7.01 -70.15
N SER A 34 6.98 -6.11 -70.23
CA SER A 34 5.54 -6.25 -70.63
C SER A 34 4.74 -7.56 -70.54
N SER A 35 3.55 -7.46 -69.90
CA SER A 35 2.26 -7.83 -70.53
C SER A 35 1.10 -7.01 -69.92
N LYS A 36 -0.02 -6.83 -70.64
CA LYS A 36 -1.16 -5.96 -70.24
C LYS A 36 -2.32 -6.70 -69.56
N SER A 37 -3.00 -6.04 -68.64
CA SER A 37 -4.47 -6.13 -68.47
C SER A 37 -4.99 -4.86 -67.75
N GLU A 38 -6.06 -4.26 -68.26
CA GLU A 38 -6.62 -2.99 -67.76
C GLU A 38 -7.73 -3.21 -66.73
N SER A 39 -7.81 -2.36 -65.70
CA SER A 39 -9.04 -2.12 -64.93
C SER A 39 -8.94 -0.77 -64.20
N SER A 40 -9.61 0.24 -64.72
CA SER A 40 -9.59 1.60 -64.19
C SER A 40 -10.69 1.84 -63.15
N ILE A 41 -10.31 2.21 -61.92
CA ILE A 41 -11.15 2.95 -60.97
C ILE A 41 -10.35 4.18 -60.53
N GLU A 42 -11.03 5.29 -60.30
CA GLU A 42 -10.44 6.63 -60.28
C GLU A 42 -9.55 6.90 -59.06
N MET A 43 -8.42 7.56 -59.30
CA MET A 43 -7.62 8.15 -58.24
C MET A 43 -8.33 9.38 -57.67
N LYS A 44 -9.05 9.20 -56.55
CA LYS A 44 -9.19 10.28 -55.58
C LYS A 44 -8.03 10.14 -54.57
N VAL A 45 -6.90 10.76 -54.89
CA VAL A 45 -5.83 10.97 -53.90
C VAL A 45 -6.35 12.03 -52.94
N GLU A 46 -7.01 11.60 -51.88
CA GLU A 46 -7.20 12.43 -50.70
C GLU A 46 -5.85 12.54 -50.01
N ASP A 47 -5.43 13.76 -49.67
CA ASP A 47 -4.15 14.01 -49.04
C ASP A 47 -4.11 13.36 -47.66
N LEU A 48 -3.53 12.15 -47.61
CA LEU A 48 -3.14 11.46 -46.38
C LEU A 48 -1.94 12.18 -45.74
N GLU A 49 -2.15 13.42 -45.29
CA GLU A 49 -1.43 13.90 -44.13
C GLU A 49 -1.52 12.80 -43.06
N THR A 50 -0.37 12.35 -42.57
CA THR A 50 -0.30 11.32 -41.53
C THR A 50 -0.62 11.95 -40.18
N GLY A 51 -1.86 12.44 -40.07
CA GLY A 51 -2.47 12.92 -38.84
C GLY A 51 -2.69 11.73 -37.91
N SER A 52 -1.64 11.37 -37.18
CA SER A 52 -1.73 10.41 -36.08
C SER A 52 -2.90 10.78 -35.18
N LEU A 53 -3.85 9.86 -34.99
CA LEU A 53 -4.97 10.06 -34.07
C LEU A 53 -4.45 10.54 -32.72
N PRO A 54 -5.13 11.49 -32.05
CA PRO A 54 -4.70 11.93 -30.73
C PRO A 54 -4.72 10.73 -29.78
N CYS A 55 -3.60 10.51 -29.09
CA CYS A 55 -3.46 9.41 -28.13
C CYS A 55 -3.35 9.97 -26.71
N CYS A 56 -3.90 9.27 -25.73
CA CYS A 56 -3.78 9.64 -24.34
C CYS A 56 -2.34 9.42 -23.86
N ARG A 57 -1.69 10.50 -23.42
CA ARG A 57 -0.31 10.50 -22.91
C ARG A 57 -0.05 9.67 -21.64
N ILE A 58 -1.05 8.97 -21.10
CA ILE A 58 -0.98 8.15 -19.87
C ILE A 58 -1.08 6.65 -20.17
N CYS A 59 -2.09 6.21 -20.92
CA CYS A 59 -2.25 4.80 -21.32
C CYS A 59 -1.66 4.48 -22.71
N LEU A 60 -1.40 5.51 -23.54
CA LEU A 60 -0.90 5.42 -24.92
C LEU A 60 -1.90 4.83 -25.93
N GLU A 61 -3.14 4.62 -25.52
CA GLU A 61 -4.27 4.31 -26.40
C GLU A 61 -4.72 5.56 -27.17
N CYS A 62 -5.29 5.38 -28.36
CA CYS A 62 -5.77 6.45 -29.25
C CYS A 62 -7.19 6.06 -29.66
N ASP A 63 -8.19 6.74 -29.12
CA ASP A 63 -9.58 6.27 -29.17
C ASP A 63 -10.15 6.26 -30.60
N GLY A 64 -10.89 5.19 -30.90
CA GLY A 64 -11.62 5.03 -32.16
C GLY A 64 -13.10 4.67 -32.02
N GLU A 65 -13.52 4.06 -30.88
CA GLU A 65 -14.83 3.38 -30.76
C GLU A 65 -15.54 3.55 -29.39
N ASP A 66 -14.93 4.18 -28.37
CA ASP A 66 -15.51 4.36 -27.03
C ASP A 66 -15.70 5.85 -26.64
N ASP A 67 -16.66 6.12 -25.74
CA ASP A 67 -17.26 7.45 -25.42
C ASP A 67 -16.42 8.33 -24.45
N ASP A 68 -15.11 8.09 -24.28
CA ASP A 68 -14.29 8.60 -23.15
C ASP A 68 -13.38 9.82 -23.48
N ASP A 69 -13.91 10.76 -24.24
CA ASP A 69 -13.35 12.06 -24.71
C ASP A 69 -11.91 12.44 -24.24
N LEU A 70 -10.98 12.50 -25.21
CA LEU A 70 -9.62 13.02 -25.06
C LEU A 70 -9.61 14.54 -24.76
N ILE A 71 -9.29 14.90 -23.52
CA ILE A 71 -9.22 16.30 -23.07
C ILE A 71 -7.81 16.90 -23.15
N SER A 72 -7.74 18.23 -23.27
CA SER A 72 -6.50 19.02 -23.24
C SER A 72 -6.44 19.94 -21.99
N PRO A 73 -5.95 19.45 -20.84
CA PRO A 73 -6.16 20.10 -19.54
C PRO A 73 -5.14 21.19 -19.19
N CYS A 74 -4.09 21.39 -20.00
CA CYS A 74 -2.93 22.22 -19.61
C CYS A 74 -2.09 22.66 -20.82
N MET A 75 -1.09 23.52 -20.58
CA MET A 75 -0.19 24.11 -21.60
C MET A 75 0.83 23.14 -22.24
N CYS A 76 0.59 21.82 -22.20
CA CYS A 76 1.42 20.88 -22.97
C CYS A 76 1.12 21.03 -24.47
N LYS A 77 2.07 20.62 -25.33
CA LYS A 77 1.95 20.73 -26.80
C LYS A 77 2.29 19.41 -27.49
N GLY A 78 1.74 19.21 -28.69
CA GLY A 78 1.94 17.99 -29.47
C GLY A 78 1.24 16.79 -28.81
N THR A 79 1.75 15.58 -29.02
CA THR A 79 1.15 14.34 -28.47
C THR A 79 0.99 14.36 -26.93
N GLN A 80 1.82 15.12 -26.21
CA GLN A 80 1.70 15.28 -24.75
C GLN A 80 0.57 16.21 -24.28
N GLN A 81 -0.25 16.78 -25.18
CA GLN A 81 -1.36 17.67 -24.80
C GLN A 81 -2.66 16.92 -24.47
N PHE A 82 -2.87 15.72 -25.00
CA PHE A 82 -4.11 14.94 -24.86
C PHE A 82 -4.05 13.87 -23.77
N VAL A 83 -5.18 13.62 -23.11
CA VAL A 83 -5.35 12.57 -22.07
C VAL A 83 -6.83 12.22 -21.90
N HIS A 84 -7.19 10.94 -21.69
CA HIS A 84 -8.58 10.58 -21.32
C HIS A 84 -8.92 11.19 -19.96
N ARG A 85 -10.18 11.62 -19.78
CA ARG A 85 -10.68 12.15 -18.51
C ARG A 85 -10.45 11.16 -17.35
N THR A 86 -10.82 9.91 -17.55
CA THR A 86 -10.65 8.81 -16.60
C THR A 86 -9.19 8.58 -16.19
N CYS A 87 -8.27 8.61 -17.14
CA CYS A 87 -6.84 8.48 -16.91
C CYS A 87 -6.26 9.65 -16.10
N LEU A 88 -6.69 10.88 -16.39
CA LEU A 88 -6.25 12.07 -15.65
C LEU A 88 -6.75 12.04 -14.20
N ASP A 89 -8.02 11.72 -13.98
CA ASP A 89 -8.61 11.68 -12.64
C ASP A 89 -8.08 10.50 -11.81
N HIS A 90 -7.79 9.36 -12.45
CA HIS A 90 -7.03 8.28 -11.80
C HIS A 90 -5.66 8.79 -11.33
N TRP A 91 -4.88 9.43 -12.21
CA TRP A 91 -3.55 9.95 -11.90
C TRP A 91 -3.57 10.98 -10.76
N ARG A 92 -4.52 11.93 -10.80
CA ARG A 92 -4.76 12.94 -9.74
C ARG A 92 -5.11 12.28 -8.40
N SER A 93 -5.87 11.18 -8.40
CA SER A 93 -6.27 10.47 -7.17
C SER A 93 -5.15 9.63 -6.54
N VAL A 94 -4.17 9.18 -7.34
CA VAL A 94 -3.08 8.28 -6.89
C VAL A 94 -1.81 9.03 -6.51
N LYS A 95 -1.48 10.15 -7.16
CA LYS A 95 -0.29 10.96 -6.83
C LYS A 95 -0.49 11.81 -5.57
N GLU A 96 0.59 12.42 -5.10
CA GLU A 96 0.63 13.23 -3.88
C GLU A 96 1.12 14.66 -4.17
N GLY A 97 0.67 15.62 -3.36
CA GLY A 97 0.97 17.04 -3.53
C GLY A 97 0.43 17.63 -4.84
N PHE A 98 1.24 18.47 -5.48
CA PHE A 98 0.87 19.34 -6.61
C PHE A 98 0.17 18.64 -7.79
N ALA A 99 0.34 17.33 -7.97
CA ALA A 99 -0.23 16.56 -9.08
C ALA A 99 -1.78 16.50 -9.11
N PHE A 100 -2.47 16.90 -8.03
CA PHE A 100 -3.93 17.00 -8.00
C PHE A 100 -4.47 18.23 -8.78
N SER A 101 -3.77 19.35 -8.67
CA SER A 101 -4.18 20.68 -9.17
C SER A 101 -3.30 21.25 -10.27
N HIS A 102 -2.11 20.69 -10.49
CA HIS A 102 -1.15 21.16 -11.48
C HIS A 102 -0.61 20.01 -12.34
N CYS A 103 -0.32 20.29 -13.60
CA CYS A 103 0.26 19.32 -14.51
C CYS A 103 1.67 18.91 -14.07
N THR A 104 1.90 17.60 -13.91
CA THR A 104 3.21 17.04 -13.56
C THR A 104 4.31 17.41 -14.56
N THR A 105 3.98 17.53 -15.84
CA THR A 105 4.87 17.91 -16.95
C THR A 105 5.15 19.41 -16.97
N CYS A 106 4.17 20.24 -17.37
CA CYS A 106 4.38 21.67 -17.66
C CYS A 106 4.16 22.62 -16.47
N LYS A 107 3.82 22.10 -15.29
CA LYS A 107 3.55 22.84 -14.04
C LYS A 107 2.39 23.84 -14.08
N ALA A 108 1.71 24.02 -15.22
CA ALA A 108 0.50 24.82 -15.31
C ALA A 108 -0.62 24.25 -14.40
N GLN A 109 -1.36 25.14 -13.73
CA GLN A 109 -2.51 24.79 -12.91
C GLN A 109 -3.69 24.36 -13.79
N PHE A 110 -4.38 23.29 -13.40
CA PHE A 110 -5.60 22.79 -14.03
C PHE A 110 -6.78 23.73 -13.73
N HIS A 111 -7.69 23.87 -14.69
CA HIS A 111 -8.98 24.53 -14.47
C HIS A 111 -9.92 23.50 -13.84
N LEU A 112 -10.41 23.80 -12.63
CA LEU A 112 -11.21 22.88 -11.83
C LEU A 112 -12.65 23.41 -11.71
N ARG A 113 -13.61 22.67 -12.26
CA ARG A 113 -15.04 22.91 -12.07
C ARG A 113 -15.56 22.07 -10.91
N VAL A 114 -16.39 22.68 -10.06
CA VAL A 114 -17.13 21.95 -9.02
C VAL A 114 -18.32 21.23 -9.65
N ALA A 115 -18.46 19.94 -9.40
CA ALA A 115 -19.58 19.11 -9.84
C ALA A 115 -20.34 18.55 -8.63
N GLU A 116 -21.65 18.79 -8.59
CA GLU A 116 -22.53 18.25 -7.54
C GLU A 116 -22.82 16.77 -7.81
N LEU A 117 -22.42 15.88 -6.89
CA LEU A 117 -22.53 14.43 -7.03
C LEU A 117 -23.65 13.87 -6.16
N GLU A 118 -24.77 13.50 -6.78
CA GLU A 118 -26.01 13.11 -6.08
C GLU A 118 -25.90 11.73 -5.37
N ASP A 119 -25.11 10.79 -5.90
CA ASP A 119 -24.97 9.43 -5.33
C ASP A 119 -23.93 9.32 -4.20
N ASN A 120 -24.17 9.99 -3.08
CA ASN A 120 -23.31 9.85 -1.90
C ASN A 120 -23.54 8.53 -1.13
N SER A 121 -24.73 7.94 -1.20
CA SER A 121 -25.16 6.89 -0.26
C SER A 121 -24.61 5.50 -0.62
N TRP A 122 -24.68 5.11 -1.90
CA TRP A 122 -24.18 3.82 -2.39
C TRP A 122 -22.65 3.74 -2.25
N ARG A 123 -21.96 4.86 -2.53
CA ARG A 123 -20.51 5.02 -2.34
C ARG A 123 -20.11 4.83 -0.88
N ASN A 124 -20.84 5.43 0.06
CA ASN A 124 -20.60 5.25 1.51
C ASN A 124 -20.85 3.82 1.99
N ILE A 125 -21.86 3.12 1.47
CA ILE A 125 -22.11 1.69 1.77
C ILE A 125 -20.95 0.83 1.23
N LYS A 126 -20.53 1.05 -0.02
CA LYS A 126 -19.41 0.34 -0.66
C LYS A 126 -18.09 0.55 0.10
N PHE A 127 -17.84 1.76 0.62
CA PHE A 127 -16.73 2.05 1.53
C PHE A 127 -16.80 1.23 2.82
N ARG A 128 -17.93 1.27 3.53
CA ARG A 128 -18.11 0.52 4.79
C ARG A 128 -17.90 -0.98 4.58
N LEU A 129 -18.33 -1.54 3.45
CA LEU A 129 -18.08 -2.93 3.07
C LEU A 129 -16.60 -3.24 2.82
N PHE A 130 -15.83 -2.34 2.17
CA PHE A 130 -14.39 -2.53 2.00
C PHE A 130 -13.63 -2.51 3.33
N VAL A 131 -13.92 -1.57 4.23
CA VAL A 131 -13.28 -1.51 5.55
C VAL A 131 -13.67 -2.72 6.41
N ALA A 132 -14.95 -3.10 6.40
CA ALA A 132 -15.42 -4.29 7.11
C ALA A 132 -14.77 -5.57 6.57
N ARG A 133 -14.61 -5.72 5.25
CA ARG A 133 -13.91 -6.84 4.62
C ARG A 133 -12.45 -6.92 5.10
N ASP A 134 -11.72 -5.81 5.07
CA ASP A 134 -10.29 -5.83 5.42
C ASP A 134 -10.07 -6.13 6.91
N ILE A 135 -10.92 -5.58 7.79
CA ILE A 135 -10.94 -5.93 9.22
C ILE A 135 -11.32 -7.42 9.43
N PHE A 136 -12.31 -7.92 8.70
CA PHE A 136 -12.76 -9.32 8.76
C PHE A 136 -11.68 -10.29 8.28
N LEU A 137 -10.91 -9.95 7.24
CA LEU A 137 -9.76 -10.75 6.78
C LEU A 137 -8.65 -10.82 7.84
N VAL A 138 -8.34 -9.70 8.53
CA VAL A 138 -7.39 -9.69 9.66
C VAL A 138 -7.92 -10.54 10.82
N PHE A 139 -9.22 -10.45 11.14
CA PHE A 139 -9.85 -11.30 12.15
C PHE A 139 -9.76 -12.79 11.79
N LEU A 140 -10.10 -13.17 10.55
CA LEU A 140 -9.98 -14.56 10.08
C LEU A 140 -8.54 -15.07 10.13
N ALA A 141 -7.55 -14.24 9.82
CA ALA A 141 -6.14 -14.62 9.93
C ALA A 141 -5.77 -14.94 11.39
N VAL A 142 -6.13 -14.07 12.35
CA VAL A 142 -5.90 -14.33 13.79
C VAL A 142 -6.66 -15.59 14.26
N GLN A 143 -7.91 -15.77 13.84
CA GLN A 143 -8.70 -16.95 14.18
C GLN A 143 -8.11 -18.24 13.61
N SER A 144 -7.54 -18.20 12.40
CA SER A 144 -6.88 -19.37 11.80
C SER A 144 -5.63 -19.79 12.59
N VAL A 145 -4.85 -18.82 13.10
CA VAL A 145 -3.68 -19.10 13.96
C VAL A 145 -4.12 -19.72 15.30
N ILE A 146 -5.14 -19.15 15.94
CA ILE A 146 -5.72 -19.70 17.18
C ILE A 146 -6.23 -21.13 16.96
N ALA A 147 -6.95 -21.37 15.85
CA ALA A 147 -7.47 -22.69 15.49
C ALA A 147 -6.36 -23.70 15.18
N VAL A 148 -5.24 -23.30 14.57
CA VAL A 148 -4.07 -24.15 14.35
C VAL A 148 -3.40 -24.52 15.67
N ILE A 149 -3.22 -23.57 16.60
CA ILE A 149 -2.63 -23.85 17.92
C ILE A 149 -3.53 -24.79 18.74
N GLY A 150 -4.84 -24.53 18.77
CA GLY A 150 -5.81 -25.43 19.42
C GLY A 150 -5.90 -26.80 18.75
N GLY A 151 -5.84 -26.86 17.42
CA GLY A 151 -5.79 -28.10 16.65
C GLY A 151 -4.54 -28.93 16.94
N PHE A 152 -3.38 -28.28 17.10
CA PHE A 152 -2.15 -28.95 17.51
C PHE A 152 -2.24 -29.51 18.94
N ALA A 153 -2.86 -28.79 19.88
CA ALA A 153 -3.14 -29.30 21.22
C ALA A 153 -4.08 -30.52 21.20
N TYR A 154 -5.10 -30.52 20.33
CA TYR A 154 -5.98 -31.68 20.12
C TYR A 154 -5.25 -32.89 19.51
N LEU A 155 -4.30 -32.67 18.59
CA LEU A 155 -3.49 -33.75 18.02
C LEU A 155 -2.51 -34.37 19.03
N ILE A 156 -2.06 -33.61 20.03
CA ILE A 156 -1.24 -34.09 21.14
C ILE A 156 -2.08 -34.89 22.14
N ASP A 157 -3.25 -34.38 22.56
CA ASP A 157 -4.18 -35.09 23.47
C ASP A 157 -5.05 -36.13 22.72
N LYS A 158 -4.39 -36.97 21.92
CA LYS A 158 -5.01 -38.00 21.06
C LYS A 158 -5.91 -38.96 21.85
N ASP A 159 -5.49 -39.30 23.06
CA ASP A 159 -6.19 -40.22 23.96
C ASP A 159 -7.20 -39.49 24.87
N GLY A 160 -7.27 -38.16 24.80
CA GLY A 160 -8.15 -37.32 25.62
C GLY A 160 -7.81 -37.31 27.11
N THR A 161 -6.69 -37.92 27.52
CA THR A 161 -6.28 -38.12 28.91
C THR A 161 -6.04 -36.79 29.61
N PHE A 162 -5.44 -35.80 28.92
CA PHE A 162 -5.25 -34.46 29.49
C PHE A 162 -6.60 -33.78 29.71
N ARG A 163 -7.45 -33.68 28.68
CA ARG A 163 -8.80 -33.10 28.77
C ARG A 163 -9.65 -33.75 29.85
N ASN A 164 -9.63 -35.08 29.95
CA ASN A 164 -10.41 -35.81 30.94
C ASN A 164 -9.92 -35.52 32.37
N SER A 165 -8.61 -35.29 32.58
CA SER A 165 -8.05 -34.88 33.88
C SER A 165 -8.49 -33.49 34.35
N PHE A 166 -9.04 -32.63 33.47
CA PHE A 166 -9.61 -31.33 33.85
C PHE A 166 -11.14 -31.36 34.02
N ASN A 167 -11.81 -32.44 33.59
CA ASN A 167 -13.26 -32.54 33.60
C ASN A 167 -13.87 -32.49 35.01
N ASP A 168 -13.13 -32.95 36.03
CA ASP A 168 -13.61 -33.02 37.41
C ASP A 168 -13.50 -31.67 38.16
N SER A 169 -12.87 -30.66 37.56
CA SER A 169 -12.58 -29.35 38.18
C SER A 169 -13.13 -28.15 37.40
N TRP A 170 -13.73 -28.35 36.21
CA TRP A 170 -14.15 -27.25 35.32
C TRP A 170 -15.62 -27.33 34.92
N ASP A 171 -16.15 -26.18 34.52
CA ASP A 171 -17.57 -25.98 34.31
C ASP A 171 -18.15 -26.85 33.19
N ARG A 172 -19.33 -27.43 33.46
CA ARG A 172 -20.05 -28.46 32.69
C ARG A 172 -20.46 -28.04 31.27
N ILE A 173 -20.16 -26.81 30.89
CA ILE A 173 -20.38 -26.22 29.56
C ILE A 173 -19.16 -26.49 28.65
N LEU A 174 -17.93 -26.39 29.17
CA LEU A 174 -16.70 -26.53 28.37
C LEU A 174 -16.36 -27.99 28.07
N SER A 175 -16.66 -28.94 28.98
CA SER A 175 -16.32 -30.35 28.79
C SER A 175 -17.24 -31.10 27.81
N LYS A 176 -18.45 -30.58 27.57
CA LYS A 176 -19.50 -31.27 26.78
C LYS A 176 -19.15 -31.44 25.29
N HIS A 177 -18.26 -30.59 24.76
CA HIS A 177 -17.76 -30.70 23.38
C HIS A 177 -16.22 -30.52 23.38
N PRO A 178 -15.44 -31.34 22.66
CA PRO A 178 -13.98 -31.22 22.68
C PRO A 178 -13.48 -29.94 21.99
N ILE A 179 -14.14 -29.49 20.92
CA ILE A 179 -13.73 -28.35 20.09
C ILE A 179 -13.54 -27.06 20.91
N PRO A 180 -14.52 -26.56 21.70
CA PRO A 180 -14.34 -25.33 22.49
C PRO A 180 -13.22 -25.44 23.54
N PHE A 181 -13.00 -26.60 24.14
CA PHE A 181 -11.92 -26.80 25.12
C PHE A 181 -10.54 -26.54 24.51
N TYR A 182 -10.21 -27.19 23.38
CA TYR A 182 -8.92 -26.98 22.71
C TYR A 182 -8.82 -25.60 22.04
N TYR A 183 -9.93 -25.02 21.59
CA TYR A 183 -9.95 -23.62 21.13
C TYR A 183 -9.62 -22.64 22.27
N CYS A 184 -10.17 -22.81 23.47
CA CYS A 184 -9.83 -22.00 24.65
C CYS A 184 -8.35 -22.13 25.02
N ILE A 185 -7.77 -23.34 24.94
CA ILE A 185 -6.32 -23.55 25.10
C ILE A 185 -5.54 -22.78 24.02
N GLY A 186 -5.98 -22.85 22.76
CA GLY A 186 -5.40 -22.10 21.64
C GLY A 186 -5.41 -20.58 21.84
N VAL A 187 -6.50 -20.02 22.40
CA VAL A 187 -6.62 -18.59 22.74
C VAL A 187 -5.62 -18.20 23.84
N ILE A 188 -5.53 -18.99 24.92
CA ILE A 188 -4.59 -18.73 26.02
C ILE A 188 -3.14 -18.80 25.52
N ALA A 189 -2.81 -19.85 24.77
CA ALA A 189 -1.47 -20.03 24.19
C ALA A 189 -1.11 -18.90 23.21
N PHE A 190 -2.05 -18.45 22.37
CA PHE A 190 -1.85 -17.31 21.47
C PHE A 190 -1.49 -16.03 22.24
N PHE A 191 -2.22 -15.69 23.32
CA PHE A 191 -1.90 -14.51 24.12
C PHE A 191 -0.57 -14.65 24.89
N VAL A 192 -0.26 -15.83 25.43
CA VAL A 192 1.05 -16.08 26.08
C VAL A 192 2.21 -15.88 25.09
N LEU A 193 2.11 -16.44 23.89
CA LEU A 193 3.11 -16.28 22.83
C LEU A 193 3.24 -14.81 22.38
N LEU A 194 2.11 -14.10 22.24
CA LEU A 194 2.09 -12.67 21.89
C LEU A 194 2.72 -11.80 22.99
N GLY A 195 2.49 -12.12 24.27
CA GLY A 195 3.11 -11.45 25.41
C GLY A 195 4.62 -11.68 25.46
N PHE A 196 5.06 -12.92 25.28
CA PHE A 196 6.47 -13.29 25.24
C PHE A 196 7.21 -12.62 24.06
N PHE A 197 6.64 -12.66 22.86
CA PHE A 197 7.20 -11.97 21.69
C PHE A 197 7.20 -10.44 21.85
N GLY A 198 6.15 -9.86 22.43
CA GLY A 198 6.07 -8.45 22.75
C GLY A 198 7.17 -8.00 23.72
N LEU A 199 7.44 -8.79 24.77
CA LEU A 199 8.55 -8.55 25.69
C LEU A 199 9.91 -8.65 24.99
N ILE A 200 10.13 -9.66 24.14
CA ILE A 200 11.37 -9.79 23.35
C ILE A 200 11.60 -8.56 22.47
N LEU A 201 10.59 -8.13 21.71
CA LEU A 201 10.67 -6.94 20.88
C LEU A 201 10.98 -5.69 21.72
N HIS A 202 10.26 -5.51 22.83
CA HIS A 202 10.48 -4.39 23.75
C HIS A 202 11.91 -4.37 24.27
N CYS A 203 12.39 -5.46 24.88
CA CYS A 203 13.76 -5.58 25.38
C CYS A 203 14.83 -5.36 24.28
N SER A 204 14.60 -5.90 23.07
CA SER A 204 15.52 -5.69 21.93
C SER A 204 15.61 -4.21 21.50
N SER A 205 14.52 -3.45 21.64
CA SER A 205 14.47 -2.02 21.33
C SER A 205 15.19 -1.15 22.36
N PHE A 206 15.33 -1.58 23.61
CA PHE A 206 16.06 -0.85 24.66
C PHE A 206 17.56 -1.15 24.67
N ASN A 207 17.98 -2.33 24.18
CA ASN A 207 19.37 -2.79 24.19
C ASN A 207 20.35 -1.95 23.32
N SER A 208 19.86 -0.98 22.57
CA SER A 208 20.65 -0.26 21.54
C SER A 208 21.31 1.05 22.00
N ASN A 209 20.96 1.60 23.18
CA ASN A 209 21.33 2.99 23.52
C ASN A 209 21.80 3.29 24.96
N ASP A 210 21.75 2.36 25.92
CA ASP A 210 22.07 2.70 27.32
C ASP A 210 22.90 1.63 28.06
N PRO A 211 24.16 1.91 28.47
CA PRO A 211 24.99 0.97 29.22
C PRO A 211 24.56 0.79 30.68
N HIS A 212 23.64 1.61 31.20
CA HIS A 212 23.30 1.65 32.62
C HIS A 212 22.35 0.51 33.08
N MET A 213 21.90 -0.35 32.15
CA MET A 213 20.92 -1.43 32.39
C MET A 213 21.49 -2.86 32.37
N ALA A 214 22.80 -3.06 32.54
CA ALA A 214 23.42 -4.39 32.62
C ALA A 214 22.77 -5.34 33.66
N GLY A 215 22.16 -4.81 34.73
CA GLY A 215 21.39 -5.59 35.70
C GLY A 215 20.14 -6.28 35.12
N CYS A 216 19.54 -5.73 34.05
CA CYS A 216 18.37 -6.31 33.38
C CYS A 216 18.73 -7.46 32.44
N GLN A 217 20.02 -7.55 32.03
CA GLN A 217 20.55 -8.65 31.23
C GLN A 217 20.40 -10.01 31.95
N ASN A 218 20.51 -10.00 33.29
CA ASN A 218 20.24 -11.15 34.15
C ASN A 218 18.74 -11.51 34.32
N CYS A 219 17.79 -10.68 33.86
CA CYS A 219 16.37 -11.05 33.87
C CYS A 219 15.94 -11.81 32.60
N CYS A 220 16.69 -11.70 31.51
CA CYS A 220 16.35 -12.34 30.23
C CYS A 220 17.32 -13.49 29.83
N TYR A 221 18.59 -13.40 30.23
CA TYR A 221 19.58 -14.48 30.04
C TYR A 221 20.05 -15.11 31.36
N GLY A 222 19.77 -14.49 32.51
CA GLY A 222 20.13 -15.05 33.81
C GLY A 222 19.13 -16.12 34.26
N TRP A 223 19.65 -17.30 34.59
CA TRP A 223 18.87 -18.46 35.04
C TRP A 223 18.33 -18.31 36.48
N GLY A 224 18.44 -17.12 37.10
CA GLY A 224 18.27 -16.86 38.54
C GLY A 224 16.87 -17.05 39.13
N ILE A 225 15.87 -17.43 38.32
CA ILE A 225 14.56 -17.91 38.80
C ILE A 225 14.62 -19.41 39.14
N LEU A 226 15.49 -20.20 38.48
CA LEU A 226 15.65 -21.62 38.77
C LEU A 226 16.54 -21.88 40.00
N ASP A 227 17.47 -20.96 40.29
CA ASP A 227 18.29 -20.98 41.52
C ASP A 227 17.45 -20.77 42.80
N CYS A 228 16.18 -20.38 42.66
CA CYS A 228 15.21 -20.19 43.75
C CYS A 228 14.13 -21.29 43.78
N PHE A 229 14.42 -22.49 43.27
CA PHE A 229 13.45 -23.59 43.24
C PHE A 229 13.10 -24.10 44.65
N PRO A 230 11.81 -24.06 45.07
CA PRO A 230 11.37 -24.71 46.30
C PRO A 230 11.46 -26.23 46.16
N ALA A 231 11.70 -26.94 47.26
CA ALA A 231 11.85 -28.40 47.28
C ALA A 231 10.54 -29.20 47.03
N SER A 232 9.51 -28.60 46.44
CA SER A 232 8.23 -29.25 46.12
C SER A 232 7.75 -28.96 44.69
N MET A 233 7.32 -30.04 44.03
CA MET A 233 6.76 -30.04 42.67
C MET A 233 5.46 -29.22 42.57
N GLU A 234 4.70 -29.08 43.65
CA GLU A 234 3.50 -28.25 43.75
C GLU A 234 3.82 -26.75 43.60
N ALA A 235 4.88 -26.27 44.26
CA ALA A 235 5.29 -24.87 44.15
C ALA A 235 5.83 -24.54 42.76
N CYS A 236 6.50 -25.49 42.11
CA CYS A 236 6.94 -25.38 40.72
C CYS A 236 5.75 -25.18 39.77
N PHE A 237 4.68 -25.95 39.94
CA PHE A 237 3.44 -25.82 39.16
C PHE A 237 2.74 -24.46 39.39
N ALA A 238 2.67 -23.99 40.64
CA ALA A 238 2.12 -22.68 40.97
C ALA A 238 2.89 -21.53 40.30
N LEU A 239 4.23 -21.58 40.28
CA LEU A 239 5.07 -20.59 39.60
C LEU A 239 4.81 -20.58 38.08
N VAL A 240 4.71 -21.75 37.44
CA VAL A 240 4.40 -21.85 36.00
C VAL A 240 3.05 -21.21 35.67
N ILE A 241 2.01 -21.44 36.49
CA ILE A 241 0.70 -20.78 36.34
C ILE A 241 0.83 -19.25 36.44
N ILE A 242 1.59 -18.75 37.42
CA ILE A 242 1.81 -17.29 37.59
C ILE A 242 2.49 -16.69 36.35
N PHE A 243 3.53 -17.34 35.80
CA PHE A 243 4.16 -16.87 34.56
C PHE A 243 3.18 -16.88 33.37
N VAL A 244 2.41 -17.96 33.20
CA VAL A 244 1.37 -18.05 32.13
C VAL A 244 0.36 -16.91 32.25
N VAL A 245 -0.11 -16.60 33.46
CA VAL A 245 -1.04 -15.47 33.70
C VAL A 245 -0.40 -14.12 33.37
N ILE A 246 0.84 -13.87 33.80
CA ILE A 246 1.57 -12.62 33.51
C ILE A 246 1.78 -12.43 32.01
N PHE A 247 2.25 -13.46 31.29
CA PHE A 247 2.44 -13.40 29.84
C PHE A 247 1.11 -13.25 29.09
N ALA A 248 0.03 -13.90 29.54
CA ALA A 248 -1.29 -13.71 28.94
C ALA A 248 -1.83 -12.28 29.10
N ILE A 249 -1.72 -11.68 30.29
CA ILE A 249 -2.13 -10.28 30.55
C ILE A 249 -1.33 -9.31 29.66
N MET A 250 0.00 -9.49 29.60
CA MET A 250 0.88 -8.68 28.77
C MET A 250 0.59 -8.87 27.27
N GLY A 251 0.27 -10.09 26.83
CA GLY A 251 -0.15 -10.38 25.46
C GLY A 251 -1.50 -9.77 25.08
N ILE A 252 -2.45 -9.71 26.00
CA ILE A 252 -3.72 -8.99 25.80
C ILE A 252 -3.46 -7.49 25.63
N ALA A 253 -2.58 -6.90 26.45
CA ALA A 253 -2.20 -5.49 26.34
C ALA A 253 -1.50 -5.17 25.00
N TYR A 254 -0.49 -5.95 24.61
CA TYR A 254 0.17 -5.80 23.30
C TYR A 254 -0.79 -6.07 22.14
N GLY A 255 -1.69 -7.04 22.27
CA GLY A 255 -2.72 -7.35 21.27
C GLY A 255 -3.70 -6.19 21.06
N PHE A 256 -4.13 -5.52 22.13
CA PHE A 256 -4.99 -4.33 22.04
C PHE A 256 -4.27 -3.14 21.39
N LEU A 257 -3.01 -2.90 21.75
CA LEU A 257 -2.18 -1.86 21.12
C LEU A 257 -1.93 -2.15 19.62
N ALA A 258 -1.61 -3.39 19.26
CA ALA A 258 -1.44 -3.80 17.88
C ALA A 258 -2.75 -3.68 17.07
N ALA A 259 -3.88 -4.10 17.64
CA ALA A 259 -5.19 -4.01 17.01
C ALA A 259 -5.63 -2.56 16.78
N THR A 260 -5.42 -1.67 17.76
CA THR A 260 -5.75 -0.24 17.62
C THR A 260 -4.85 0.46 16.61
N MET A 261 -3.54 0.19 16.59
CA MET A 261 -2.63 0.70 15.55
C MET A 261 -2.99 0.17 14.16
N ALA A 262 -3.34 -1.11 14.03
CA ALA A 262 -3.76 -1.71 12.77
C ALA A 262 -5.07 -1.10 12.25
N PHE A 263 -6.08 -0.95 13.12
CA PHE A 263 -7.33 -0.27 12.80
C PHE A 263 -7.08 1.17 12.33
N GLN A 264 -6.27 1.94 13.06
CA GLN A 264 -5.90 3.30 12.67
C GLN A 264 -5.20 3.34 11.30
N ARG A 265 -4.23 2.45 11.03
CA ARG A 265 -3.55 2.39 9.72
C ARG A 265 -4.49 2.00 8.58
N ILE A 266 -5.38 1.03 8.78
CA ILE A 266 -6.39 0.62 7.78
C ILE A 266 -7.35 1.77 7.50
N TRP A 267 -7.83 2.44 8.55
CA TRP A 267 -8.73 3.59 8.44
C TRP A 267 -8.08 4.76 7.70
N GLN A 268 -6.89 5.19 8.13
CA GLN A 268 -6.15 6.29 7.50
C GLN A 268 -5.83 6.01 6.03
N ARG A 269 -5.42 4.77 5.69
CA ARG A 269 -5.13 4.37 4.31
C ARG A 269 -6.36 4.46 3.42
N HIS A 270 -7.49 3.89 3.85
CA HIS A 270 -8.72 3.93 3.06
C HIS A 270 -9.30 5.35 2.98
N TYR A 271 -9.32 6.09 4.08
CA TYR A 271 -9.79 7.47 4.12
C TYR A 271 -9.04 8.36 3.12
N HIS A 272 -7.70 8.36 3.16
CA HIS A 272 -6.87 9.16 2.25
C HIS A 272 -7.09 8.82 0.76
N ILE A 273 -7.25 7.54 0.42
CA ILE A 273 -7.54 7.09 -0.95
C ILE A 273 -8.94 7.54 -1.39
N LEU A 274 -9.92 7.52 -0.49
CA LEU A 274 -11.31 7.85 -0.80
C LEU A 274 -11.52 9.36 -0.90
N THR A 275 -11.03 10.15 0.06
CA THR A 275 -11.12 11.61 0.01
C THR A 275 -10.47 12.14 -1.26
N LYS A 276 -9.33 11.59 -1.71
CA LYS A 276 -8.73 11.97 -3.01
C LYS A 276 -9.59 11.61 -4.21
N ARG A 277 -10.20 10.43 -4.25
CA ARG A 277 -11.10 10.01 -5.35
C ARG A 277 -12.40 10.80 -5.40
N GLU A 278 -12.91 11.16 -4.22
CA GLU A 278 -14.06 12.05 -4.08
C GLU A 278 -13.73 13.45 -4.57
N LEU A 279 -12.62 14.03 -4.11
CA LEU A 279 -12.10 15.31 -4.58
C LEU A 279 -11.81 15.34 -6.09
N THR A 280 -11.36 14.26 -6.73
CA THR A 280 -11.19 14.24 -8.20
C THR A 280 -12.50 14.27 -8.97
N GLN A 281 -13.58 13.74 -8.39
CA GLN A 281 -14.92 13.75 -9.00
C GLN A 281 -15.72 15.01 -8.66
N GLU A 282 -15.46 15.62 -7.50
CA GLU A 282 -16.02 16.92 -7.09
C GLU A 282 -15.34 18.07 -7.85
N TYR A 283 -14.00 18.04 -7.97
CA TYR A 283 -13.20 19.02 -8.71
C TYR A 283 -12.79 18.42 -10.06
N VAL A 284 -13.67 18.53 -11.04
CA VAL A 284 -13.53 18.00 -12.40
C VAL A 284 -12.62 18.91 -13.23
N VAL A 285 -11.64 18.35 -13.95
CA VAL A 285 -10.76 19.16 -14.83
C VAL A 285 -11.49 19.56 -16.12
N GLU A 286 -11.45 20.84 -16.49
CA GLU A 286 -12.00 21.34 -17.75
C GLU A 286 -11.07 21.05 -18.94
N ASP A 287 -11.66 20.80 -20.11
CA ASP A 287 -10.94 20.76 -21.39
C ASP A 287 -10.75 22.18 -21.92
N LEU A 288 -9.50 22.57 -22.19
CA LEU A 288 -9.16 23.93 -22.62
C LEU A 288 -9.03 24.07 -24.14
N ARG A 289 -9.10 22.96 -24.90
CA ARG A 289 -8.93 22.90 -26.36
C ARG A 289 -7.66 23.62 -26.86
N GLY A 290 -6.58 23.51 -26.08
CA GLY A 290 -5.31 24.23 -26.28
C GLY A 290 -5.31 25.71 -25.89
N CYS A 291 -6.47 26.33 -25.65
CA CYS A 291 -6.64 27.75 -25.31
C CYS A 291 -6.50 28.00 -23.79
N TYR A 292 -5.29 27.88 -23.26
CA TYR A 292 -5.03 28.14 -21.84
C TYR A 292 -5.23 29.61 -21.45
N THR A 293 -5.97 29.84 -20.36
CA THR A 293 -6.09 31.13 -19.67
C THR A 293 -5.78 30.94 -18.17
N THR A 294 -5.65 32.03 -17.40
CA THR A 294 -5.46 31.91 -15.95
C THR A 294 -6.71 31.29 -15.31
N PRO A 295 -6.59 30.17 -14.56
CA PRO A 295 -7.74 29.55 -13.90
C PRO A 295 -8.37 30.50 -12.88
N LYS A 296 -9.69 30.40 -12.75
CA LYS A 296 -10.49 31.13 -11.77
C LYS A 296 -11.33 30.12 -11.00
N LEU A 297 -10.86 29.76 -9.82
CA LEU A 297 -11.65 29.02 -8.83
C LEU A 297 -12.31 30.02 -7.89
N ASP A 298 -13.46 29.65 -7.33
CA ASP A 298 -14.08 30.42 -6.25
C ASP A 298 -13.22 30.38 -4.98
N THR A 299 -13.25 31.46 -4.18
CA THR A 299 -12.31 31.65 -3.06
C THR A 299 -12.51 30.64 -1.93
N GLU A 300 -13.74 30.23 -1.62
CA GLU A 300 -14.00 29.20 -0.60
C GLU A 300 -13.39 27.85 -1.02
N HIS A 301 -13.55 27.52 -2.29
CA HIS A 301 -13.03 26.30 -2.91
C HIS A 301 -11.49 26.31 -3.01
N GLU A 302 -10.89 27.47 -3.28
CA GLU A 302 -9.43 27.63 -3.27
C GLU A 302 -8.84 27.50 -1.86
N GLU A 303 -9.46 28.10 -0.84
CA GLU A 303 -9.05 27.94 0.56
C GLU A 303 -9.19 26.50 1.06
N ARG A 304 -10.28 25.81 0.69
CA ARG A 304 -10.48 24.38 0.98
C ARG A 304 -9.37 23.50 0.39
N LEU A 305 -8.96 23.74 -0.85
CA LEU A 305 -7.84 23.00 -1.47
C LEU A 305 -6.47 23.34 -0.84
N LYS A 306 -6.23 24.59 -0.44
CA LYS A 306 -5.03 25.00 0.31
C LYS A 306 -4.95 24.33 1.68
N LEU A 307 -6.06 24.28 2.42
CA LEU A 307 -6.16 23.59 3.72
C LEU A 307 -5.81 22.09 3.60
N LEU A 308 -6.27 21.46 2.53
CA LEU A 308 -5.97 20.07 2.19
C LEU A 308 -4.55 19.85 1.62
N LYS A 309 -3.77 20.92 1.40
CA LYS A 309 -2.42 20.92 0.77
C LYS A 309 -2.41 20.31 -0.63
N LEU A 310 -3.46 20.58 -1.41
CA LEU A 310 -3.64 20.10 -2.78
C LEU A 310 -3.45 21.20 -3.83
N LEU A 311 -3.03 22.40 -3.44
CA LEU A 311 -2.84 23.59 -4.26
C LEU A 311 -1.49 24.23 -3.91
#